data_AF-W1XK05-F1
#
_entry.id   AF-W1XK05-F1
#
_cell.length_a   1.000
_cell.length_b   1.000
_cell.length_c   1.000
_cell.angle_alpha   90.00
_cell.angle_beta   90.00
_cell.angle_gamma   90.00
#
_symmetry.space_group_name_H-M   'P 1'
#
loop_
_entity.id
_entity.type
_entity.pdbx_description
1 polymer ?
#
loop_
_entity_poly.entity_id
_entity_poly.type
_entity_poly.pdbx_seq_one_letter_code
_entity_poly.pdbx_strand_id
1 'polypeptide(L)' 'DKLTVEDLSESCVRGFLCNLGDHRHCSATTRNQRLAGIRSLARYIAIKAPEYTEWYGSLKSIPQRKSSAPIMNYLEKDE' A
#
# COMPACT_ATOMS: atom_id res chain seq x y z
N ASP A 1 -13.58 17.13 11.04
CA ASP A 1 -12.14 16.90 10.80
C ASP A 1 -11.74 17.17 9.36
N LYS A 2 -10.55 17.74 9.17
CA LYS A 2 -9.90 17.92 7.86
C LYS A 2 -8.53 17.26 7.95
N LEU A 3 -8.24 16.34 7.02
CA LEU A 3 -6.94 15.68 6.90
C LEU A 3 -6.16 16.38 5.80
N THR A 4 -4.91 16.75 6.09
CA THR A 4 -3.98 17.34 5.14
C THR A 4 -3.08 16.27 4.52
N VAL A 5 -2.31 16.65 3.50
CA VAL A 5 -1.37 15.75 2.83
C VAL A 5 -0.26 15.31 3.79
N GLU A 6 0.20 16.22 4.65
CA GLU A 6 1.29 15.98 5.60
C GLU A 6 0.88 15.04 6.75
N ASP A 7 -0.42 14.99 7.07
CA ASP A 7 -0.98 14.04 8.04
C ASP A 7 -0.83 12.57 7.57
N LEU A 8 -0.71 12.36 6.25
CA LEU A 8 -0.38 11.05 5.65
C LEU A 8 1.12 10.79 5.70
N SER A 9 1.70 10.80 6.90
CA SER A 9 3.10 10.47 7.12
C SER A 9 3.40 8.99 6.89
N GLU A 10 4.67 8.65 6.71
CA GLU A 10 5.12 7.27 6.55
C GLU A 10 4.67 6.38 7.72
N SER A 11 4.78 6.89 8.95
CA SER A 11 4.38 6.18 10.16
C SER A 11 2.86 5.96 10.22
N CYS A 12 2.06 6.97 9.83
CA CYS A 12 0.60 6.86 9.75
C CYS A 12 0.17 5.77 8.75
N VAL A 13 0.76 5.79 7.54
CA VAL A 13 0.48 4.78 6.51
C VAL A 13 0.92 3.38 6.96
N ARG A 14 2.09 3.25 7.60
CA ARG A 14 2.54 1.97 8.16
C ARG A 14 1.58 1.45 9.24
N GLY A 15 1.15 2.31 10.16
CA GLY A 15 0.20 1.97 11.22
C GLY A 15 -1.14 1.49 10.66
N PHE A 16 -1.69 2.22 9.69
CA PHE A 16 -2.90 1.82 8.96
C PHE A 16 -2.76 0.45 8.29
N LEU A 17 -1.64 0.22 7.60
CA LEU A 17 -1.39 -1.06 6.92
C LEU A 17 -1.16 -2.23 7.90
N CYS A 18 -0.61 -1.98 9.08
CA CYS A 18 -0.52 -2.99 10.14
C CYS A 18 -1.89 -3.30 10.74
N ASN A 19 -2.69 -2.27 11.06
CA ASN A 19 -4.04 -2.45 11.57
C ASN A 19 -4.93 -3.28 10.62
N LEU A 20 -4.80 -3.08 9.31
CA LEU A 20 -5.48 -3.90 8.31
C LEU A 20 -5.14 -5.39 8.39
N GLY A 21 -3.88 -5.73 8.70
CA GLY A 21 -3.45 -7.10 8.89
C GLY A 21 -3.98 -7.67 10.21
N ASP A 22 -3.81 -6.92 11.29
CA ASP A 22 -4.00 -7.44 12.65
C ASP A 22 -5.48 -7.47 13.06
N HIS A 23 -6.27 -6.46 12.68
CA HIS A 23 -7.68 -6.34 13.06
C HIS A 23 -8.66 -6.82 11.99
N ARG A 24 -8.28 -6.74 10.70
CA ARG A 24 -9.17 -7.09 9.59
C ARG A 24 -8.76 -8.36 8.85
N HIS A 25 -7.74 -9.06 9.34
CA HIS A 25 -7.18 -10.30 8.76
C HIS A 25 -6.96 -10.21 7.23
N CYS A 26 -6.61 -9.02 6.73
CA CYS A 26 -6.38 -8.80 5.31
C CYS A 26 -5.08 -9.49 4.87
N SER A 27 -5.13 -10.14 3.69
CA SER A 27 -3.96 -10.79 3.12
C SER A 27 -2.85 -9.79 2.76
N ALA A 28 -1.63 -10.30 2.59
CA ALA A 28 -0.50 -9.51 2.07
C ALA A 28 -0.84 -8.88 0.71
N THR A 29 -1.59 -9.57 -0.15
CA THR A 29 -2.10 -9.05 -1.43
C THR A 29 -2.97 -7.82 -1.23
N THR A 30 -4.00 -7.90 -0.37
CA THR A 30 -4.90 -6.77 -0.10
C THR A 30 -4.17 -5.58 0.51
N ARG A 31 -3.24 -5.83 1.45
CA ARG A 31 -2.38 -4.79 2.03
C ARG A 31 -1.57 -4.09 0.94
N ASN A 32 -0.96 -4.85 0.04
CA ASN A 32 -0.11 -4.30 -1.02
C ASN A 32 -0.90 -3.51 -2.06
N GLN A 33 -2.12 -3.94 -2.40
CA GLN A 33 -3.02 -3.17 -3.27
C GLN A 33 -3.37 -1.81 -2.66
N ARG A 34 -3.66 -1.76 -1.36
CA ARG A 34 -3.92 -0.49 -0.66
C ARG A 34 -2.70 0.42 -0.63
N LEU A 35 -1.51 -0.13 -0.36
CA LEU A 35 -0.25 0.63 -0.46
C LEU A 35 -0.01 1.16 -1.88
N ALA A 36 -0.35 0.40 -2.93
CA ALA A 36 -0.23 0.85 -4.30
C ALA A 36 -1.18 2.05 -4.60
N GLY A 37 -2.41 2.01 -4.10
CA GLY A 37 -3.35 3.13 -4.19
C GLY A 37 -2.82 4.41 -3.54
N ILE A 38 -2.30 4.29 -2.31
CA ILE A 38 -1.70 5.43 -1.57
C ILE A 38 -0.52 6.01 -2.34
N ARG A 39 0.38 5.15 -2.87
CA ARG A 39 1.52 5.60 -3.68
C ARG A 39 1.10 6.29 -4.97
N SER A 40 0.02 5.81 -5.61
CA SER A 40 -0.52 6.44 -6.82
C SER A 40 -1.02 7.86 -6.54
N LEU A 41 -1.78 8.04 -5.45
CA LEU A 41 -2.24 9.36 -5.01
C LEU A 41 -1.04 10.27 -4.66
N ALA A 42 -0.07 9.76 -3.90
CA ALA A 42 1.09 10.53 -3.50
C ALA A 42 1.92 10.98 -4.70
N ARG A 43 2.11 10.09 -5.69
CA ARG A 43 2.77 10.42 -6.96
C ARG A 43 2.01 11.51 -7.71
N TYR A 44 0.68 11.43 -7.79
CA TYR A 44 -0.13 12.44 -8.46
C TYR A 44 0.03 13.82 -7.80
N ILE A 45 -0.02 13.87 -6.46
CA ILE A 45 0.16 15.11 -5.70
C ILE A 45 1.55 15.69 -5.96
N ALA A 46 2.62 14.89 -5.86
CA ALA A 46 3.99 15.37 -6.11
C ALA A 46 4.20 15.89 -7.54
N ILE A 47 3.47 15.37 -8.54
CA ILE A 47 3.50 15.88 -9.91
C ILE A 47 2.82 17.26 -10.03
N LYS A 48 1.75 17.49 -9.25
CA LYS A 48 0.97 18.74 -9.29
C LYS A 48 1.50 19.82 -8.35
N ALA A 49 2.18 19.40 -7.28
CA ALA A 49 2.66 20.22 -6.19
C ALA A 49 4.04 19.69 -5.78
N PRO A 50 5.13 20.20 -6.39
CA PRO A 50 6.48 19.65 -6.23
C PRO A 50 7.01 19.75 -4.80
N GLU A 51 6.45 20.61 -3.95
CA GLU A 51 6.74 20.68 -2.51
C GLU A 51 6.52 19.34 -1.78
N TYR A 52 5.68 18.45 -2.32
CA TYR A 52 5.43 17.12 -1.74
C TYR A 52 6.32 16.01 -2.31
N THR A 53 7.38 16.33 -3.05
CA THR A 53 8.28 15.32 -3.65
C THR A 53 8.99 14.47 -2.60
N GLU A 54 9.50 15.10 -1.52
CA GLU A 54 10.16 14.39 -0.43
C GLU A 54 9.18 13.50 0.33
N TRP A 55 7.98 14.03 0.63
CA TRP A 55 6.88 13.28 1.23
C TRP A 55 6.51 12.03 0.41
N TYR A 56 6.40 12.17 -0.92
CA TYR A 56 6.19 11.02 -1.81
C TYR A 56 7.36 10.02 -1.72
N GLY A 57 8.61 10.51 -1.64
CA GLY A 57 9.80 9.68 -1.42
C GLY A 57 9.68 8.81 -0.16
N SER A 58 9.27 9.39 0.96
CA SER A 58 9.02 8.67 2.22
C SER A 58 7.95 7.60 2.07
N LEU A 59 6.81 7.91 1.43
CA LEU A 59 5.75 6.92 1.19
C LEU A 59 6.16 5.81 0.20
N LYS A 60 7.01 6.15 -0.78
CA LYS A 60 7.57 5.18 -1.72
C LYS A 60 8.52 4.20 -1.02
N SER A 61 9.19 4.60 0.06
CA SER A 61 10.12 3.75 0.81
C SER A 61 9.44 2.57 1.53
N ILE A 62 8.13 2.65 1.81
CA ILE A 62 7.40 1.65 2.58
C ILE A 62 7.41 0.28 1.87
N PRO A 63 7.95 -0.79 2.47
CA PRO A 63 8.02 -2.08 1.79
C PRO A 63 6.64 -2.72 1.59
N GLN A 64 6.48 -3.38 0.44
CA GLN A 64 5.39 -4.33 0.21
C GLN A 64 5.66 -5.61 1.01
N ARG A 65 4.60 -6.24 1.53
CA ARG A 65 4.73 -7.55 2.17
C ARG A 65 4.85 -8.61 1.09
N LYS A 66 5.72 -9.59 1.27
CA LYS A 66 5.76 -10.75 0.38
C LYS A 66 4.40 -11.48 0.49
N SER A 67 3.71 -11.64 -0.63
CA SER A 67 2.56 -12.52 -0.70
C SER A 67 3.02 -13.83 -1.33
N SER A 68 2.65 -14.97 -0.74
CA SER A 68 2.78 -16.25 -1.44
C SER A 68 2.00 -16.14 -2.75
N ALA A 69 2.65 -16.46 -3.86
CA ALA A 69 1.94 -16.64 -5.11
C ALA A 69 0.92 -17.77 -4.92
N PRO A 70 -0.32 -17.64 -5.41
CA PRO A 70 -1.23 -18.78 -5.38
C PRO A 70 -0.56 -19.91 -6.15
N ILE A 71 -0.41 -21.06 -5.49
CA ILE A 71 -0.02 -22.30 -6.17
C ILE A 71 -1.16 -22.56 -7.15
N MET A 72 -0.90 -22.41 -8.45
CA MET A 72 -1.82 -22.91 -9.47
C MET A 72 -1.83 -24.43 -9.32
N ASN A 73 -2.80 -24.95 -8.59
CA ASN A 73 -3.16 -26.36 -8.67
C ASN A 73 -3.76 -26.53 -10.07
N TYR A 74 -2.92 -26.95 -11.00
CA TYR A 74 -3.37 -27.41 -12.30
C TYR A 74 -4.31 -28.58 -12.01
N LEU A 75 -5.62 -28.37 -12.21
CA LEU A 75 -6.57 -29.47 -12.27
C LEU A 75 -6.17 -30.26 -13.51
N GLU A 76 -5.45 -31.35 -13.30
CA GLU A 76 -5.29 -32.35 -14.34
C GLU A 76 -6.70 -32.72 -14.79
N LYS A 77 -6.92 -32.50 -16.08
CA LYS A 77 -8.16 -32.84 -16.76
C LYS A 77 -8.22 -34.36 -16.74
N ASP A 78 -9.17 -34.93 -16.00
CA ASP A 78 -9.49 -36.36 -16.11
C ASP A 78 -9.79 -36.66 -17.58
N GLU A 79 -9.20 -37.75 -18.04
CA GLU A 79 -9.01 -38.23 -19.42
C GLU A 79 -10.26 -38.17 -20.31
#